data_AF-A0A7S4KK43-F1
#
_entry.id   AF-A0A7S4KK43-F1
#
_cell.length_a   1.000
_cell.length_b   1.000
_cell.length_c   1.000
_cell.angle_alpha   90.00
_cell.angle_beta   90.00
_cell.angle_gamma   90.00
#
_symmetry.space_group_name_H-M   'P 1'
#
loop_
_entity.id
_entity.type
_entity.pdbx_description
1 polymer ?
#
loop_
_entity_poly.entity_id
_entity_poly.type
_entity_poly.pdbx_seq_one_letter_code
_entity_poly.pdbx_strand_id
1 'polypeptide(L)'
;GGAAGGGGGGGGLSSGSAAGRAAAVAGAAGGRVAGFPVSCFLDAEFDAQEFVGKARRSVGLEELLSELQSHLLRLREGLVDAINEDYAAFVGMASSLKGLDGLLSRVRAPVESLRTEMMELRESTAGVLLQLEGKLEERSSILSAQHRLELLLDIEMGLSRMEALLMRDIAEASEYNEQEERDDGDARELSISELMRGANVLERVSNETARLRGQVLRLEESMDKKDLLKRLDQLQDQLLKRLNSIFGAAISYDTISETYGREGKKGGQGSSPFEGREGVIETCMRSYVIAEKVDACQSVIRSDCMRPFISATVTVQKLEMGRSGSCDGLEGMYSELLRFVDEWCLPLSKHAASALGLRTNEDGKLVTDETSLEGEEDMVGEGSEIVGWSGAAIASRSFILGNCFFAELSSLLLSVGGRRLTQYLDDVFGRKYHSTMKFLEDLEMRCLNREEAEALRNHVSLQDFLQKWELPLRAFVQLRQQEVSQNLSALLLTPSQLSEAIRERERQAQAAAAAEDTATKDNKE
;
A
#
# COMPACT_ATOMS: atom_id res chain seq x y z
N GLY A 1 12.25 67.98 19.87
CA GLY A 1 12.12 69.38 20.28
C GLY A 1 11.21 69.48 21.48
N GLY A 2 11.66 70.24 22.51
CA GLY A 2 10.87 70.82 23.63
C GLY A 2 10.20 69.84 24.60
N ALA A 3 10.67 69.72 25.86
CA ALA A 3 10.25 70.52 27.04
C ALA A 3 8.84 70.14 27.53
N ALA A 4 8.49 69.92 28.80
CA ALA A 4 9.07 70.21 30.12
C ALA A 4 8.54 69.12 31.10
N GLY A 5 9.21 68.75 32.20
CA GLY A 5 9.23 69.53 33.44
C GLY A 5 7.93 69.35 34.23
N GLY A 6 7.89 68.36 35.13
CA GLY A 6 6.73 68.08 35.98
C GLY A 6 7.12 67.36 37.25
N GLY A 7 7.75 68.08 38.18
CA GLY A 7 7.88 67.65 39.56
C GLY A 7 6.55 67.80 40.29
N GLY A 8 6.08 66.71 40.91
CA GLY A 8 5.11 66.72 42.01
C GLY A 8 5.72 65.82 43.07
N GLY A 9 6.07 66.30 44.26
CA GLY A 9 5.21 67.09 45.14
C GLY A 9 4.89 66.16 46.30
N GLY A 10 5.80 66.11 47.28
CA GLY A 10 5.72 65.21 48.42
C GLY A 10 4.45 65.44 49.23
N GLY A 11 3.57 64.43 49.25
CA GLY A 11 2.51 64.31 50.23
C GLY A 11 3.07 63.70 51.51
N GLY A 12 3.86 64.49 52.24
CA GLY A 12 4.21 64.17 53.61
C GLY A 12 2.93 64.16 54.44
N LEU A 13 2.40 62.98 54.73
CA LEU A 13 1.35 62.76 55.70
C LEU A 13 1.80 63.41 57.01
N SER A 14 1.17 64.54 57.36
CA SER A 14 1.39 65.24 58.60
C SER A 14 0.86 64.38 59.76
N SER A 15 1.69 63.45 60.20
CA SER A 15 1.56 62.75 61.49
C SER A 15 1.67 63.70 62.70
N GLY A 16 1.80 65.02 62.46
CA GLY A 16 2.01 66.06 63.47
C GLY A 16 0.82 66.41 64.36
N SER A 17 -0.42 66.12 63.95
CA SER A 17 -1.60 66.52 64.75
C SER A 17 -1.79 65.67 66.02
N ALA A 18 -1.42 64.38 65.99
CA ALA A 18 -1.51 63.54 67.19
C ALA A 18 -0.41 63.86 68.23
N ALA A 19 0.80 64.21 67.77
CA ALA A 19 1.92 64.58 68.63
C ALA A 19 1.69 65.95 69.31
N GLY A 20 1.06 66.91 68.62
CA GLY A 20 0.68 68.21 69.20
C GLY A 20 -0.36 68.11 70.31
N ARG A 21 -1.33 67.18 70.19
CA ARG A 21 -2.40 66.97 71.18
C ARG A 21 -1.89 66.46 72.53
N ALA A 22 -0.90 65.55 72.52
CA ALA A 22 -0.26 65.11 73.77
C ALA A 22 0.54 66.24 74.43
N ALA A 23 1.18 67.11 73.63
CA ALA A 23 2.00 68.21 74.13
C ALA A 23 1.20 69.38 74.69
N ALA A 24 0.05 69.75 74.09
CA ALA A 24 -0.77 70.86 74.57
C ALA A 24 -1.52 70.54 75.87
N VAL A 25 -2.07 69.33 76.00
CA VAL A 25 -2.72 68.88 77.26
C VAL A 25 -1.66 68.56 78.33
N ALA A 26 -0.50 68.01 77.96
CA ALA A 26 0.62 67.85 78.90
C ALA A 26 1.21 69.20 79.34
N GLY A 27 1.19 70.23 78.49
CA GLY A 27 1.59 71.60 78.81
C GLY A 27 0.72 72.24 79.89
N ALA A 28 -0.58 71.90 79.92
CA ALA A 28 -1.49 72.31 81.00
C ALA A 28 -1.33 71.45 82.28
N ALA A 29 -0.97 70.17 82.14
CA ALA A 29 -0.78 69.25 83.28
C ALA A 29 0.60 69.38 83.98
N GLY A 30 1.58 70.05 83.37
CA GLY A 30 2.93 70.26 83.92
C GLY A 30 3.05 71.39 84.95
N GLY A 31 1.95 72.12 85.22
CA GLY A 31 1.93 73.22 86.18
C GLY A 31 1.84 72.76 87.63
N ARG A 32 2.34 73.58 88.55
CA ARG A 32 1.99 73.51 89.98
C ARG A 32 1.03 74.64 90.30
N VAL A 33 0.04 74.37 91.15
CA VAL A 33 -0.83 75.39 91.77
C VAL A 33 -0.60 75.30 93.27
N ALA A 34 -0.15 76.38 93.89
CA ALA A 34 0.16 76.48 95.32
C ALA A 34 1.06 75.34 95.85
N GLY A 35 2.02 74.88 95.02
CA GLY A 35 2.97 73.81 95.35
C GLY A 35 2.53 72.38 95.02
N PHE A 36 1.28 72.16 94.59
CA PHE A 36 0.76 70.84 94.20
C PHE A 36 0.74 70.66 92.68
N PRO A 37 1.01 69.45 92.17
CA PRO A 37 0.89 69.17 90.73
C PRO A 37 -0.57 69.22 90.28
N VAL A 38 -0.82 69.79 89.10
CA VAL A 38 -2.17 69.92 88.50
C VAL A 38 -2.85 68.55 88.29
N SER A 39 -2.09 67.46 88.26
CA SER A 39 -2.61 66.09 88.20
C SER A 39 -3.46 65.68 89.40
N CYS A 40 -3.33 66.35 90.55
CA CYS A 40 -4.21 66.10 91.70
C CYS A 40 -5.68 66.48 91.43
N PHE A 41 -5.94 67.41 90.50
CA PHE A 41 -7.30 67.81 90.12
C PHE A 41 -7.99 66.84 89.16
N LEU A 42 -7.26 65.83 88.66
CA LEU A 42 -7.77 64.80 87.76
C LEU A 42 -8.13 63.50 88.49
N ASP A 43 -7.91 63.44 89.81
CA ASP A 43 -8.21 62.26 90.63
C ASP A 43 -9.73 62.17 90.92
N ALA A 44 -10.28 60.96 90.83
CA ALA A 44 -11.73 60.74 90.92
C ALA A 44 -12.29 60.90 92.35
N GLU A 45 -11.45 60.72 93.37
CA GLU A 45 -11.78 60.94 94.80
C GLU A 45 -11.18 62.24 95.34
N PHE A 46 -11.09 63.28 94.51
CA PHE A 46 -10.56 64.57 94.94
C PHE A 46 -11.48 65.23 95.99
N ASP A 47 -10.99 65.35 97.23
CA ASP A 47 -11.63 66.14 98.28
C ASP A 47 -11.04 67.56 98.36
N ALA A 48 -11.87 68.54 98.02
CA ALA A 48 -11.53 69.95 98.06
C ALA A 48 -11.18 70.44 99.49
N GLN A 49 -11.79 69.87 100.53
CA GLN A 49 -11.56 70.30 101.91
C GLN A 49 -10.17 69.84 102.42
N GLU A 50 -9.78 68.59 102.14
CA GLU A 50 -8.45 68.09 102.48
C GLU A 50 -7.34 68.84 101.72
N PHE A 51 -7.57 69.16 100.44
CA PHE A 51 -6.64 69.93 99.61
C PHE A 51 -6.40 71.34 100.16
N VAL A 52 -7.46 72.10 100.47
CA VAL A 52 -7.34 73.44 101.05
C VAL A 52 -6.69 73.38 102.44
N GLY A 53 -6.99 72.34 103.23
CA GLY A 53 -6.35 72.12 104.54
C GLY A 53 -4.84 71.85 104.46
N LYS A 54 -4.38 71.12 103.43
CA LYS A 54 -2.95 70.91 103.16
C LYS A 54 -2.29 72.17 102.57
N ALA A 55 -2.96 72.86 101.64
CA ALA A 55 -2.46 74.06 100.98
C ALA A 55 -2.35 75.28 101.92
N ARG A 56 -3.21 75.38 102.94
CA ARG A 56 -3.16 76.44 103.97
C ARG A 56 -1.87 76.44 104.79
N ARG A 57 -1.12 75.33 104.81
CA ARG A 57 0.19 75.24 105.48
C ARG A 57 1.33 75.82 104.63
N SER A 58 1.15 75.91 103.31
CA SER A 58 2.19 76.32 102.36
C SER A 58 1.94 77.69 101.74
N VAL A 59 0.69 78.14 101.62
CA VAL A 59 0.32 79.40 100.94
C VAL A 59 -0.89 80.06 101.62
N GLY A 60 -0.97 81.41 101.59
CA GLY A 60 -2.12 82.17 102.08
C GLY A 60 -3.39 81.88 101.27
N LEU A 61 -4.57 81.92 101.92
CA LEU A 61 -5.84 81.53 101.29
C LEU A 61 -6.21 82.40 100.08
N GLU A 62 -5.86 83.69 100.11
CA GLU A 62 -6.12 84.64 99.01
C GLU A 62 -5.21 84.40 97.81
N GLU A 63 -3.94 84.04 98.03
CA GLU A 63 -3.00 83.66 96.97
C GLU A 63 -3.43 82.34 96.31
N LEU A 64 -3.86 81.35 97.08
CA LEU A 64 -4.40 80.08 96.56
C LEU A 64 -5.62 80.30 95.67
N LEU A 65 -6.54 81.18 96.10
CA LEU A 65 -7.75 81.50 95.35
C LEU A 65 -7.41 82.21 94.03
N SER A 66 -6.50 83.18 94.05
CA SER A 66 -6.02 83.87 92.85
C SER A 66 -5.34 82.91 91.87
N GLU A 67 -4.52 81.99 92.38
CA GLU A 67 -3.79 81.02 91.55
C GLU A 67 -4.73 79.97 90.93
N LEU A 68 -5.74 79.50 91.69
CA LEU A 68 -6.79 78.61 91.18
C LEU A 68 -7.67 79.30 90.14
N GLN A 69 -8.04 80.57 90.34
CA GLN A 69 -8.80 81.34 89.37
C GLN A 69 -7.99 81.59 88.08
N SER A 70 -6.71 81.90 88.20
CA SER A 70 -5.79 82.03 87.07
C SER A 70 -5.66 80.72 86.29
N HIS A 71 -5.57 79.59 86.99
CA HIS A 71 -5.51 78.27 86.37
C HIS A 71 -6.81 77.91 85.65
N LEU A 72 -7.97 78.19 86.26
CA LEU A 72 -9.28 77.96 85.63
C LEU A 72 -9.46 78.82 84.38
N LEU A 73 -9.03 80.10 84.42
CA LEU A 73 -9.09 80.98 83.27
C LEU A 73 -8.23 80.45 82.11
N ARG A 74 -6.97 80.05 82.39
CA ARG A 74 -6.09 79.41 81.41
C ARG A 74 -6.66 78.12 80.84
N LEU A 75 -7.31 77.30 81.67
CA LEU A 75 -7.93 76.06 81.22
C LEU A 75 -9.13 76.34 80.31
N ARG A 76 -9.92 77.37 80.61
CA ARG A 76 -11.02 77.81 79.74
C ARG A 76 -10.53 78.35 78.41
N GLU A 77 -9.47 79.17 78.41
CA GLU A 77 -8.85 79.67 77.19
C GLU A 77 -8.29 78.51 76.36
N GLY A 78 -7.52 77.60 76.99
CA GLY A 78 -6.99 76.42 76.30
C GLY A 78 -8.06 75.45 75.79
N LEU A 79 -9.20 75.33 76.48
CA LEU A 79 -10.35 74.54 75.99
C LEU A 79 -10.99 75.19 74.77
N VAL A 80 -11.18 76.51 74.79
CA VAL A 80 -11.74 77.26 73.65
C VAL A 80 -10.80 77.18 72.46
N ASP A 81 -9.49 77.29 72.67
CA ASP A 81 -8.49 77.16 71.60
C ASP A 81 -8.48 75.74 71.01
N ALA A 82 -8.52 74.70 71.84
CA ALA A 82 -8.60 73.32 71.38
C ALA A 82 -9.90 73.03 70.61
N ILE A 83 -11.05 73.52 71.10
CA ILE A 83 -12.33 73.40 70.40
C ILE A 83 -12.29 74.14 69.07
N ASN A 84 -11.74 75.35 69.02
CA ASN A 84 -11.65 76.13 67.80
C ASN A 84 -10.71 75.49 66.77
N GLU A 85 -9.60 74.91 67.21
CA GLU A 85 -8.66 74.17 66.35
C GLU A 85 -9.32 72.92 65.76
N ASP A 86 -10.00 72.13 66.58
CA ASP A 86 -10.73 70.94 66.13
C ASP A 86 -11.93 71.32 65.23
N TYR A 87 -12.62 72.43 65.51
CA TYR A 87 -13.70 72.93 64.66
C TYR A 87 -13.18 73.42 63.30
N ALA A 88 -12.04 74.11 63.28
CA ALA A 88 -11.38 74.52 62.04
C ALA A 88 -10.92 73.32 61.21
N ALA A 89 -10.36 72.29 61.85
CA ALA A 89 -9.99 71.05 61.19
C ALA A 89 -11.22 70.30 60.64
N PHE A 90 -12.29 70.21 61.41
CA PHE A 90 -13.54 69.58 60.99
C PHE A 90 -14.19 70.31 59.81
N VAL A 91 -14.28 71.65 59.86
CA VAL A 91 -14.82 72.47 58.77
C VAL A 91 -13.93 72.38 57.51
N GLY A 92 -12.60 72.33 57.68
CA GLY A 92 -11.65 72.11 56.59
C GLY A 92 -11.84 70.73 55.92
N MET A 93 -11.98 69.67 56.71
CA MET A 93 -12.23 68.31 56.20
C MET A 93 -13.60 68.20 55.52
N ALA A 94 -14.66 68.74 56.13
CA ALA A 94 -16.01 68.70 55.58
C ALA A 94 -16.14 69.50 54.25
N SER A 95 -15.45 70.65 54.16
CA SER A 95 -15.39 71.43 52.92
C SER A 95 -14.58 70.75 51.82
N SER A 96 -13.48 70.07 52.17
CA SER A 96 -12.70 69.24 51.24
C SER A 96 -13.51 68.03 50.72
N LEU A 97 -14.27 67.37 51.59
CA LEU A 97 -15.14 66.25 51.21
C LEU A 97 -16.23 66.67 50.21
N LYS A 98 -16.85 67.83 50.44
CA LYS A 98 -17.86 68.41 49.53
C LYS A 98 -17.27 68.81 48.17
N GLY A 99 -15.99 69.19 48.12
CA GLY A 99 -15.26 69.44 46.86
C GLY A 99 -14.87 68.15 46.13
N LEU A 100 -14.72 67.03 46.85
CA LEU A 100 -14.30 65.74 46.30
C LEU A 100 -15.38 65.13 45.41
N ASP A 101 -16.67 65.36 45.66
CA ASP A 101 -17.76 64.94 44.78
C ASP A 101 -17.66 65.56 43.37
N GLY A 102 -17.22 66.83 43.29
CA GLY A 102 -16.96 67.53 42.03
C GLY A 102 -15.78 66.94 41.25
N LEU A 103 -14.73 66.49 41.96
CA LEU A 103 -13.60 65.79 41.35
C LEU A 103 -13.96 64.36 40.95
N LEU A 104 -14.75 63.66 41.78
CA LEU A 104 -15.22 62.30 41.54
C LEU A 104 -16.11 62.24 40.31
N SER A 105 -17.04 63.18 40.17
CA SER A 105 -17.86 63.34 38.96
C SER A 105 -17.02 63.66 37.71
N ARG A 106 -16.00 64.52 37.85
CA ARG A 106 -15.04 64.81 36.76
C ARG A 106 -14.20 63.62 36.33
N VAL A 107 -13.94 62.65 37.19
CA VAL A 107 -13.21 61.41 36.85
C VAL A 107 -14.16 60.31 36.40
N ARG A 108 -15.37 60.25 36.97
CA ARG A 108 -16.39 59.26 36.65
C ARG A 108 -16.84 59.36 35.19
N ALA A 109 -17.12 60.56 34.69
CA ALA A 109 -17.58 60.74 33.31
C ALA A 109 -16.55 60.27 32.25
N PRO A 110 -15.25 60.63 32.33
CA PRO A 110 -14.22 60.08 31.44
C PRO A 110 -14.04 58.56 31.54
N VAL A 111 -14.16 57.98 32.74
CA VAL A 111 -14.04 56.52 32.94
C VAL A 111 -15.24 55.79 32.35
N GLU A 112 -16.45 56.33 32.51
CA GLU A 112 -17.65 55.79 31.86
C GLU A 112 -17.55 55.92 30.33
N SER A 113 -17.05 57.05 29.80
CA SER A 113 -16.79 57.25 28.36
C SER A 113 -15.72 56.29 27.81
N LEU A 114 -14.60 56.13 28.51
CA LEU A 114 -13.55 55.17 28.11
C LEU A 114 -14.07 53.74 28.15
N ARG A 115 -14.95 53.41 29.10
CA ARG A 115 -15.59 52.09 29.17
C ARG A 115 -16.51 51.85 27.97
N THR A 116 -17.30 52.85 27.57
CA THR A 116 -18.16 52.72 26.37
C THR A 116 -17.31 52.60 25.11
N GLU A 117 -16.27 53.42 24.95
CA GLU A 117 -15.33 53.33 23.82
C GLU A 117 -14.61 51.97 23.78
N MET A 118 -14.14 51.45 24.93
CA MET A 118 -13.53 50.12 25.01
C MET A 118 -14.50 49.00 24.66
N MET A 119 -15.78 49.14 25.02
CA MET A 119 -16.81 48.16 24.67
C MET A 119 -17.12 48.19 23.18
N GLU A 120 -17.24 49.37 22.58
CA GLU A 120 -17.40 49.55 21.14
C GLU A 120 -16.18 49.02 20.36
N LEU A 121 -14.96 49.31 20.83
CA LEU A 121 -13.74 48.75 20.25
C LEU A 121 -13.70 47.22 20.37
N ARG A 122 -14.13 46.65 21.51
CA ARG A 122 -14.20 45.20 21.70
C ARG A 122 -15.23 44.56 20.77
N GLU A 123 -16.40 45.18 20.61
CA GLU A 123 -17.45 44.69 19.72
C GLU A 123 -17.02 44.79 18.26
N SER A 124 -16.39 45.92 17.88
CA SER A 124 -15.81 46.10 16.55
C SER A 124 -14.70 45.08 16.27
N THR A 125 -13.77 44.85 17.20
CA THR A 125 -12.70 43.85 17.04
C THR A 125 -13.24 42.43 16.98
N ALA A 126 -14.26 42.08 17.78
CA ALA A 126 -14.94 40.79 17.69
C ALA A 126 -15.64 40.62 16.33
N GLY A 127 -16.29 41.68 15.82
CA GLY A 127 -16.90 41.68 14.49
C GLY A 127 -15.88 41.49 13.38
N VAL A 128 -14.73 42.15 13.45
CA VAL A 128 -13.63 41.99 12.49
C VAL A 128 -13.05 40.57 12.56
N LEU A 129 -12.87 40.00 13.75
CA LEU A 129 -12.39 38.63 13.90
C LEU A 129 -13.32 37.61 13.24
N LEU A 130 -14.63 37.71 13.46
CA LEU A 130 -15.61 36.83 12.82
C LEU A 130 -15.59 36.96 11.29
N GLN A 131 -15.46 38.17 10.77
CA GLN A 131 -15.32 38.38 9.33
C GLN A 131 -14.03 37.74 8.79
N LEU A 132 -12.94 37.83 9.55
CA LEU A 132 -11.65 37.27 9.15
C LEU A 132 -11.65 35.74 9.19
N GLU A 133 -12.29 35.14 10.19
CA GLU A 133 -12.52 33.69 10.26
C GLU A 133 -13.36 33.21 9.07
N GLY A 134 -14.47 33.88 8.76
CA GLY A 134 -15.29 33.55 7.60
C GLY A 134 -14.53 33.69 6.27
N LYS A 135 -13.68 34.71 6.14
CA LYS A 135 -12.81 34.89 4.97
C LYS A 135 -11.70 33.82 4.88
N LEU A 136 -11.20 33.33 6.01
CA LEU A 136 -10.21 32.26 6.05
C LEU A 136 -10.84 30.93 5.63
N GLU A 137 -12.06 30.64 6.10
CA GLU A 137 -12.82 29.46 5.71
C GLU A 137 -13.17 29.50 4.21
N GLU A 138 -13.66 30.64 3.71
CA GLU A 138 -13.89 30.88 2.28
C GLU A 138 -12.61 30.61 1.48
N ARG A 139 -11.47 31.16 1.91
CA ARG A 139 -10.16 30.91 1.28
C ARG A 139 -9.77 29.43 1.32
N SER A 140 -10.04 28.72 2.41
CA SER A 140 -9.71 27.29 2.53
C SER A 140 -10.51 26.45 1.53
N SER A 141 -11.80 26.75 1.34
CA SER A 141 -12.65 26.07 0.35
C SER A 141 -12.26 26.41 -1.09
N ILE A 142 -11.83 27.64 -1.37
CA ILE A 142 -11.31 28.03 -2.68
C ILE A 142 -10.02 27.28 -3.00
N LEU A 143 -9.12 27.15 -2.03
CA LEU A 143 -7.85 26.42 -2.21
C LEU A 143 -8.07 24.92 -2.46
N SER A 144 -9.04 24.28 -1.78
CA SER A 144 -9.35 22.87 -2.06
C SER A 144 -9.97 22.69 -3.45
N ALA A 145 -10.86 23.59 -3.86
CA ALA A 145 -11.43 23.60 -5.20
C ALA A 145 -10.36 23.85 -6.28
N GLN A 146 -9.41 24.77 -6.03
CA GLN A 146 -8.27 25.04 -6.91
C GLN A 146 -7.40 23.79 -7.08
N HIS A 147 -6.99 23.15 -5.97
CA HIS A 147 -6.18 21.93 -6.02
C HIS A 147 -6.87 20.80 -6.79
N ARG A 148 -8.20 20.65 -6.63
CA ARG A 148 -8.99 19.68 -7.40
C ARG A 148 -8.98 19.97 -8.90
N LEU A 149 -9.13 21.24 -9.28
CA LEU A 149 -9.08 21.65 -10.69
C LEU A 149 -7.69 21.47 -11.29
N GLU A 150 -6.63 21.76 -10.55
CA GLU A 150 -5.24 21.51 -10.96
C GLU A 150 -5.03 20.00 -11.22
N LEU A 151 -5.48 19.14 -10.31
CA LEU A 151 -5.41 17.69 -10.50
C LEU A 151 -6.19 17.21 -11.73
N LEU A 152 -7.41 17.72 -11.95
CA LEU A 152 -8.21 17.38 -13.12
C LEU A 152 -7.54 17.84 -14.41
N LEU A 153 -6.97 19.05 -14.42
CA LEU A 153 -6.24 19.58 -15.56
C LEU A 153 -4.99 18.75 -15.87
N ASP A 154 -4.24 18.35 -14.83
CA ASP A 154 -3.06 17.51 -14.99
C ASP A 154 -3.43 16.14 -15.57
N ILE A 155 -4.54 15.54 -15.13
CA ILE A 155 -5.06 14.28 -15.66
C ILE A 155 -5.50 14.45 -17.12
N GLU A 156 -6.28 15.48 -17.44
CA GLU A 156 -6.76 15.75 -18.80
C GLU A 156 -5.62 16.03 -19.78
N MET A 157 -4.63 16.82 -19.36
CA MET A 157 -3.42 17.10 -20.14
C MET A 157 -2.53 15.87 -20.27
N GLY A 158 -2.40 15.07 -19.20
CA GLY A 158 -1.69 13.79 -19.22
C GLY A 158 -2.31 12.82 -20.20
N LEU A 159 -3.61 12.62 -20.11
CA LEU A 159 -4.40 11.74 -20.97
C LEU A 159 -4.32 12.18 -22.44
N SER A 160 -4.55 13.47 -22.72
CA SER A 160 -4.49 14.00 -24.09
C SER A 160 -3.09 13.87 -24.71
N ARG A 161 -2.03 14.04 -23.89
CA ARG A 161 -0.66 13.81 -24.34
C ARG A 161 -0.41 12.33 -24.67
N MET A 162 -0.88 11.41 -23.84
CA MET A 162 -0.70 9.97 -24.08
C MET A 162 -1.52 9.49 -25.29
N GLU A 163 -2.76 9.96 -25.45
CA GLU A 163 -3.58 9.72 -26.64
C GLU A 163 -2.85 10.21 -27.91
N ALA A 164 -2.30 11.43 -27.89
CA ALA A 164 -1.56 11.97 -29.04
C ALA A 164 -0.28 11.17 -29.36
N LEU A 165 0.47 10.74 -28.33
CA LEU A 165 1.68 9.92 -28.52
C LEU A 165 1.34 8.55 -29.11
N LEU A 166 0.30 7.90 -28.60
CA LEU A 166 -0.15 6.60 -29.08
C LEU A 166 -0.68 6.68 -30.52
N MET A 167 -1.52 7.69 -30.81
CA MET A 167 -2.06 7.91 -32.15
C MET A 167 -0.96 8.19 -33.17
N ARG A 168 0.09 8.93 -32.79
CA ARG A 168 1.25 9.16 -33.65
C ARG A 168 2.00 7.85 -33.94
N ASP A 169 2.28 7.02 -32.93
CA ASP A 169 2.96 5.74 -33.16
C ASP A 169 2.13 4.79 -34.02
N ILE A 170 0.80 4.78 -33.84
CA ILE A 170 -0.11 3.99 -34.68
C ILE A 170 -0.10 4.50 -36.14
N ALA A 171 -0.16 5.81 -36.34
CA ALA A 171 -0.16 6.41 -37.68
C ALA A 171 1.16 6.16 -38.43
N GLU A 172 2.29 6.35 -37.75
CA GLU A 172 3.61 6.05 -38.31
C GLU A 172 3.69 4.58 -38.73
N ALA A 173 3.19 3.66 -37.89
CA ALA A 173 3.17 2.23 -38.22
C ALA A 173 2.33 1.88 -39.45
N SER A 174 1.21 2.57 -39.67
CA SER A 174 0.40 2.35 -40.87
C SER A 174 1.08 2.85 -42.14
N GLU A 175 1.82 3.96 -42.08
CA GLU A 175 2.55 4.49 -43.23
C GLU A 175 3.67 3.55 -43.70
N TYR A 176 4.34 2.85 -42.76
CA TYR A 176 5.34 1.84 -43.08
C TYR A 176 4.74 0.61 -43.79
N ASN A 177 3.61 0.09 -43.31
CA ASN A 177 2.94 -1.05 -43.96
C ASN A 177 2.52 -0.73 -45.40
N GLU A 178 2.05 0.51 -45.68
CA GLU A 178 1.68 0.93 -47.03
C GLU A 178 2.87 1.14 -47.97
N GLN A 179 4.07 1.36 -47.42
CA GLN A 179 5.31 1.51 -48.17
C GLN A 179 5.97 0.16 -48.49
N GLU A 180 5.91 -0.81 -47.57
CA GLU A 180 6.41 -2.18 -47.80
C GLU A 180 5.61 -2.95 -48.87
N GLU A 181 4.28 -2.73 -48.98
CA GLU A 181 3.47 -3.35 -50.03
C GLU A 181 3.84 -2.90 -51.47
N ARG A 182 4.69 -1.89 -51.62
CA ARG A 182 5.12 -1.36 -52.93
C ARG A 182 6.49 -1.84 -53.40
N ASP A 183 7.29 -2.47 -52.55
CA ASP A 183 8.65 -2.91 -52.89
C ASP A 183 8.74 -4.45 -52.93
N ASP A 184 8.72 -5.00 -54.15
CA ASP A 184 8.90 -6.43 -54.41
C ASP A 184 10.35 -6.84 -54.06
N GLY A 185 10.55 -7.59 -52.96
CA GLY A 185 11.72 -8.47 -52.87
C GLY A 185 12.24 -8.89 -51.50
N ASP A 186 12.01 -8.14 -50.40
CA ASP A 186 12.59 -8.50 -49.09
C ASP A 186 11.80 -7.91 -47.90
N ALA A 187 10.48 -7.76 -48.07
CA ALA A 187 9.60 -7.14 -47.08
C ALA A 187 8.95 -8.21 -46.17
N ARG A 188 9.45 -8.33 -44.94
CA ARG A 188 8.77 -9.03 -43.82
C ARG A 188 9.34 -8.73 -42.43
N GLU A 189 10.48 -8.05 -42.32
CA GLU A 189 11.04 -7.67 -41.03
C GLU A 189 10.86 -6.17 -40.78
N LEU A 190 9.85 -5.81 -39.97
CA LEU A 190 9.90 -4.57 -39.22
C LEU A 190 11.29 -4.47 -38.57
N SER A 191 12.03 -3.40 -38.84
CA SER A 191 13.38 -3.33 -38.33
C SER A 191 13.35 -3.42 -36.80
N ILE A 192 14.29 -4.16 -36.22
CA ILE A 192 14.40 -4.34 -34.77
C ILE A 192 14.39 -2.97 -34.05
N SER A 193 14.95 -1.94 -34.69
CA SER A 193 14.96 -0.55 -34.23
C SER A 193 13.56 0.07 -34.16
N GLU A 194 12.68 -0.19 -35.13
CA GLU A 194 11.30 0.31 -35.13
C GLU A 194 10.44 -0.41 -34.08
N LEU A 195 10.63 -1.73 -33.94
CA LEU A 195 9.99 -2.51 -32.87
C LEU A 195 10.41 -2.00 -31.49
N MET A 196 11.71 -1.76 -31.28
CA MET A 196 12.25 -1.15 -30.05
C MET A 196 11.65 0.23 -29.78
N ARG A 197 11.60 1.08 -30.81
CA ARG A 197 11.04 2.44 -30.68
C ARG A 197 9.58 2.40 -30.26
N GLY A 198 8.77 1.57 -30.93
CA GLY A 198 7.35 1.36 -30.59
C GLY A 198 7.19 0.80 -29.17
N ALA A 199 7.94 -0.24 -28.81
CA ALA A 199 7.92 -0.84 -27.47
C ALA A 199 8.25 0.18 -26.37
N ASN A 200 9.27 1.03 -26.56
CA ASN A 200 9.62 2.07 -25.60
C ASN A 200 8.53 3.15 -25.46
N VAL A 201 7.84 3.51 -26.54
CA VAL A 201 6.69 4.42 -26.47
C VAL A 201 5.56 3.76 -25.69
N LEU A 202 5.27 2.49 -25.94
CA LEU A 202 4.23 1.75 -25.24
C LEU A 202 4.54 1.57 -23.75
N GLU A 203 5.80 1.35 -23.36
CA GLU A 203 6.18 1.27 -21.95
C GLU A 203 5.93 2.60 -21.23
N ARG A 204 6.26 3.72 -21.88
CA ARG A 204 6.00 5.06 -21.31
C ARG A 204 4.50 5.33 -21.19
N VAL A 205 3.71 4.96 -22.19
CA VAL A 205 2.24 5.07 -22.15
C VAL A 205 1.66 4.15 -21.08
N SER A 206 2.17 2.93 -20.92
CA SER A 206 1.74 1.98 -19.88
C SER A 206 1.99 2.53 -18.48
N ASN A 207 3.17 3.08 -18.21
CA ASN A 207 3.50 3.69 -16.92
C ASN A 207 2.61 4.90 -16.59
N GLU A 208 2.44 5.82 -17.55
CA GLU A 208 1.64 7.01 -17.30
C GLU A 208 0.14 6.67 -17.21
N THR A 209 -0.37 5.70 -17.96
CA THR A 209 -1.77 5.25 -17.84
C THR A 209 -2.04 4.59 -16.50
N ALA A 210 -1.11 3.77 -15.97
CA ALA A 210 -1.22 3.22 -14.62
C ALA A 210 -1.24 4.33 -13.56
N ARG A 211 -0.35 5.33 -13.69
CA ARG A 211 -0.31 6.51 -12.82
C ARG A 211 -1.60 7.32 -12.88
N LEU A 212 -2.10 7.63 -14.07
CA LEU A 212 -3.35 8.38 -14.29
C LEU A 212 -4.54 7.60 -13.73
N ARG A 213 -4.59 6.26 -13.90
CA ARG A 213 -5.62 5.39 -13.30
C ARG A 213 -5.64 5.54 -11.78
N GLY A 214 -4.46 5.50 -11.15
CA GLY A 214 -4.31 5.68 -9.71
C GLY A 214 -4.80 7.05 -9.23
N GLN A 215 -4.49 8.12 -9.97
CA GLN A 215 -4.96 9.48 -9.64
C GLN A 215 -6.49 9.62 -9.82
N VAL A 216 -7.05 9.08 -10.89
CA VAL A 216 -8.50 9.11 -11.16
C VAL A 216 -9.28 8.31 -10.12
N LEU A 217 -8.74 7.19 -9.63
CA LEU A 217 -9.38 6.38 -8.58
C LEU A 217 -9.52 7.15 -7.25
N ARG A 218 -8.56 8.01 -6.93
CA ARG A 218 -8.56 8.86 -5.72
C ARG A 218 -9.54 10.04 -5.79
N LEU A 219 -10.05 10.38 -6.97
CA LEU A 219 -11.08 11.41 -7.11
C LEU A 219 -12.41 10.95 -6.50
N GLU A 220 -13.15 11.89 -5.90
CA GLU A 220 -14.53 11.68 -5.46
C GLU A 220 -15.42 11.24 -6.64
N GLU A 221 -16.50 10.52 -6.36
CA GLU A 221 -17.43 10.09 -7.40
C GLU A 221 -18.12 11.29 -8.07
N SER A 222 -17.64 11.67 -9.24
CA SER A 222 -18.21 12.72 -10.09
C SER A 222 -18.57 12.19 -11.48
N MET A 223 -19.32 12.98 -12.25
CA MET A 223 -19.56 12.70 -13.68
C MET A 223 -18.23 12.68 -14.46
N ASP A 224 -17.33 13.61 -14.15
CA ASP A 224 -16.01 13.74 -14.78
C ASP A 224 -15.15 12.48 -14.58
N LYS A 225 -15.22 11.87 -13.38
CA LYS A 225 -14.51 10.61 -13.08
C LYS A 225 -14.92 9.48 -14.03
N LYS A 226 -16.22 9.35 -14.34
CA LYS A 226 -16.71 8.30 -15.23
C LYS A 226 -16.25 8.49 -16.68
N ASP A 227 -16.22 9.73 -17.15
CA ASP A 227 -15.81 10.02 -18.51
C ASP A 227 -14.28 9.89 -18.68
N LEU A 228 -13.50 10.30 -17.67
CA LEU A 228 -12.06 10.04 -17.59
C LEU A 228 -11.74 8.54 -17.60
N LEU A 229 -12.47 7.74 -16.81
CA LEU A 229 -12.28 6.28 -16.80
C LEU A 229 -12.60 5.65 -18.16
N LYS A 230 -13.68 6.05 -18.83
CA LYS A 230 -13.99 5.56 -20.18
C LYS A 230 -12.88 5.88 -21.18
N ARG A 231 -12.35 7.10 -21.17
CA ARG A 231 -11.25 7.47 -22.07
C ARG A 231 -9.98 6.70 -21.75
N LEU A 232 -9.69 6.48 -20.47
CA LEU A 232 -8.57 5.66 -20.04
C LEU A 232 -8.71 4.20 -20.49
N ASP A 233 -9.91 3.62 -20.40
CA ASP A 233 -10.18 2.27 -20.89
C ASP A 233 -10.04 2.19 -22.42
N GLN A 234 -10.49 3.21 -23.16
CA GLN A 234 -10.27 3.31 -24.62
C GLN A 234 -8.79 3.39 -24.98
N LEU A 235 -8.02 4.17 -24.24
CA LEU A 235 -6.57 4.28 -24.41
C LEU A 235 -5.90 2.93 -24.11
N GLN A 236 -6.32 2.24 -23.04
CA GLN A 236 -5.84 0.92 -22.68
C GLN A 236 -6.13 -0.11 -23.79
N ASP A 237 -7.32 -0.09 -24.39
CA ASP A 237 -7.67 -0.97 -25.52
C ASP A 237 -6.81 -0.70 -26.75
N GLN A 238 -6.52 0.57 -27.06
CA GLN A 238 -5.65 0.94 -28.18
C GLN A 238 -4.18 0.54 -27.91
N LEU A 239 -3.71 0.76 -26.69
CA LEU A 239 -2.39 0.33 -26.22
C LEU A 239 -2.23 -1.18 -26.39
N LEU A 240 -3.21 -1.97 -25.94
CA LEU A 240 -3.17 -3.43 -26.05
C LEU A 240 -3.18 -3.91 -27.50
N LYS A 241 -3.95 -3.29 -28.39
CA LYS A 241 -3.94 -3.65 -29.82
C LYS A 241 -2.56 -3.43 -30.44
N ARG A 242 -1.94 -2.28 -30.15
CA ARG A 242 -0.61 -1.95 -30.68
C ARG A 242 0.48 -2.83 -30.05
N LEU A 243 0.39 -3.06 -28.74
CA LEU A 243 1.31 -3.93 -28.00
C LEU A 243 1.23 -5.37 -28.52
N ASN A 244 0.02 -5.91 -28.74
CA ASN A 244 -0.16 -7.24 -29.33
C ASN A 244 0.44 -7.34 -30.74
N SER A 245 0.34 -6.29 -31.55
CA SER A 245 0.93 -6.28 -32.90
C SER A 245 2.46 -6.28 -32.87
N ILE A 246 3.09 -5.43 -32.02
CA ILE A 246 4.56 -5.38 -31.89
C ILE A 246 5.10 -6.67 -31.27
N PHE A 247 4.45 -7.15 -30.21
CA PHE A 247 4.84 -8.37 -29.52
C PHE A 247 4.65 -9.61 -30.40
N GLY A 248 3.53 -9.71 -31.11
CA GLY A 248 3.28 -10.75 -32.10
C GLY A 248 4.31 -10.76 -33.22
N ALA A 249 4.67 -9.59 -33.76
CA ALA A 249 5.74 -9.48 -34.77
C ALA A 249 7.12 -9.89 -34.23
N ALA A 250 7.41 -9.59 -32.96
CA ALA A 250 8.68 -9.99 -32.33
C ALA A 250 8.79 -11.51 -32.08
N ILE A 251 7.66 -12.20 -31.93
CA ILE A 251 7.55 -13.59 -31.43
C ILE A 251 7.04 -14.57 -32.51
N SER A 252 6.60 -14.05 -33.66
CA SER A 252 6.08 -14.84 -34.77
C SER A 252 7.03 -15.97 -35.18
N TYR A 253 6.47 -17.18 -35.27
CA TYR A 253 7.21 -18.38 -35.64
C TYR A 253 7.82 -18.29 -37.05
N ASP A 254 7.16 -17.62 -38.00
CA ASP A 254 7.63 -17.53 -39.39
C ASP A 254 8.97 -16.79 -39.49
N THR A 255 9.11 -15.70 -38.74
CA THR A 255 10.35 -14.92 -38.70
C THR A 255 11.48 -15.67 -38.01
N ILE A 256 11.16 -16.56 -37.05
CA ILE A 256 12.13 -17.39 -36.33
C ILE A 256 12.47 -18.66 -37.14
N SER A 257 11.55 -19.17 -37.95
CA SER A 257 11.79 -20.34 -38.80
C SER A 257 12.74 -20.02 -39.96
N GLU A 258 12.73 -18.80 -40.47
CA GLU A 258 13.67 -18.34 -41.51
C GLU A 258 15.11 -18.20 -40.96
N THR A 259 15.27 -17.77 -39.70
CA THR A 259 16.58 -17.73 -39.04
C THR A 259 17.10 -19.14 -38.71
N TYR A 260 16.24 -20.05 -38.25
CA TYR A 260 16.57 -21.47 -38.07
C TYR A 260 16.89 -22.20 -39.38
N GLY A 261 16.24 -21.83 -40.49
CA GLY A 261 16.45 -22.45 -41.80
C GLY A 261 17.78 -22.09 -42.48
N ARG A 262 18.51 -21.08 -41.96
CA ARG A 262 19.77 -20.60 -42.56
C ARG A 262 21.04 -21.23 -41.95
N GLU A 263 20.91 -22.12 -40.97
CA GLU A 263 22.03 -22.85 -40.36
C GLU A 263 22.50 -24.04 -41.21
N GLY A 264 22.99 -23.71 -42.41
CA GLY A 264 23.73 -24.61 -43.27
C GLY A 264 25.20 -24.21 -43.39
N LYS A 265 25.87 -23.71 -42.33
CA LYS A 265 27.35 -23.69 -42.20
C LYS A 265 27.87 -23.09 -40.89
N LYS A 266 28.47 -23.99 -40.10
CA LYS A 266 29.64 -23.83 -39.21
C LYS A 266 29.53 -22.88 -37.99
N GLY A 267 29.43 -23.53 -36.82
CA GLY A 267 30.45 -23.43 -35.77
C GLY A 267 30.52 -22.11 -35.02
N GLY A 268 29.58 -21.93 -34.09
CA GLY A 268 29.56 -20.91 -33.06
C GLY A 268 28.50 -21.29 -32.04
N GLN A 269 28.74 -20.98 -30.78
CA GLN A 269 27.89 -21.25 -29.61
C GLN A 269 26.42 -20.85 -29.90
N GLY A 270 25.46 -21.74 -29.57
CA GLY A 270 24.05 -21.64 -29.99
C GLY A 270 23.45 -20.25 -29.81
N SER A 271 23.08 -19.62 -30.93
CA SER A 271 22.36 -18.35 -30.97
C SER A 271 20.96 -18.56 -30.40
N SER A 272 20.52 -17.66 -29.50
CA SER A 272 19.15 -17.70 -28.97
C SER A 272 18.18 -17.34 -30.12
N PRO A 273 16.97 -17.94 -30.18
CA PRO A 273 15.95 -17.59 -31.18
C PRO A 273 15.55 -16.10 -31.19
N PHE A 274 15.96 -15.36 -30.17
CA PHE A 274 15.60 -13.97 -29.92
C PHE A 274 16.79 -13.01 -30.10
N GLU A 275 17.93 -13.44 -30.66
CA GLU A 275 19.13 -12.61 -30.80
C GLU A 275 18.80 -11.25 -31.46
N GLY A 276 19.05 -10.16 -30.73
CA GLY A 276 18.73 -8.78 -31.14
C GLY A 276 17.31 -8.29 -30.82
N ARG A 277 16.35 -9.18 -30.54
CA ARG A 277 14.94 -8.83 -30.20
C ARG A 277 14.61 -8.93 -28.72
N GLU A 278 15.56 -9.40 -27.90
CA GLU A 278 15.43 -9.58 -26.46
C GLU A 278 14.89 -8.32 -25.76
N GLY A 279 15.46 -7.15 -26.08
CA GLY A 279 15.01 -5.87 -25.50
C GLY A 279 13.57 -5.49 -25.85
N VAL A 280 13.09 -5.83 -27.05
CA VAL A 280 11.69 -5.59 -27.46
C VAL A 280 10.76 -6.46 -26.63
N ILE A 281 11.10 -7.75 -26.51
CA ILE A 281 10.31 -8.73 -25.77
C ILE A 281 10.23 -8.33 -24.29
N GLU A 282 11.36 -7.96 -23.69
CA GLU A 282 11.42 -7.53 -22.29
C GLU A 282 10.57 -6.27 -22.04
N THR A 283 10.71 -5.24 -22.88
CA THR A 283 9.94 -4.00 -22.77
C THR A 283 8.44 -4.24 -22.99
N CYS A 284 8.06 -5.10 -23.95
CA CYS A 284 6.67 -5.47 -24.18
C CYS A 284 6.08 -6.25 -23.00
N MET A 285 6.79 -7.25 -22.47
CA MET A 285 6.35 -8.02 -21.29
C MET A 285 6.18 -7.13 -20.07
N ARG A 286 7.12 -6.20 -19.84
CA ARG A 286 6.99 -5.21 -18.76
C ARG A 286 5.75 -4.34 -18.95
N SER A 287 5.48 -3.90 -20.18
CA SER A 287 4.28 -3.12 -20.52
C SER A 287 2.98 -3.89 -20.24
N TYR A 288 2.92 -5.19 -20.54
CA TYR A 288 1.76 -6.04 -20.21
C TYR A 288 1.55 -6.18 -18.70
N VAL A 289 2.63 -6.27 -17.92
CA VAL A 289 2.57 -6.37 -16.46
C VAL A 289 2.07 -5.06 -15.86
N ILE A 290 2.63 -3.92 -16.30
CA ILE A 290 2.21 -2.58 -15.85
C ILE A 290 0.73 -2.33 -16.20
N ALA A 291 0.29 -2.80 -17.36
CA ALA A 291 -1.10 -2.67 -17.80
C ALA A 291 -2.07 -3.67 -17.10
N GLU A 292 -1.57 -4.58 -16.25
CA GLU A 292 -2.32 -5.67 -15.60
C GLU A 292 -3.09 -6.57 -16.58
N LYS A 293 -2.55 -6.77 -17.79
CA LYS A 293 -3.22 -7.53 -18.88
C LYS A 293 -2.39 -8.74 -19.31
N VAL A 294 -2.14 -9.60 -18.34
CA VAL A 294 -1.39 -10.86 -18.50
C VAL A 294 -2.08 -11.81 -19.49
N ASP A 295 -3.42 -11.87 -19.46
CA ASP A 295 -4.22 -12.73 -20.34
C ASP A 295 -4.05 -12.37 -21.82
N ALA A 296 -3.87 -11.08 -22.12
CA ALA A 296 -3.64 -10.62 -23.49
C ALA A 296 -2.28 -11.11 -24.00
N CYS A 297 -1.23 -11.00 -23.18
CA CYS A 297 0.10 -11.54 -23.48
C CYS A 297 0.05 -13.05 -23.75
N GLN A 298 -0.62 -13.80 -22.86
CA GLN A 298 -0.83 -15.24 -23.03
C GLN A 298 -1.54 -15.57 -24.34
N SER A 299 -2.59 -14.81 -24.70
CA SER A 299 -3.32 -15.02 -25.95
C SER A 299 -2.43 -14.83 -27.17
N VAL A 300 -1.57 -13.82 -27.18
CA VAL A 300 -0.63 -13.55 -28.29
C VAL A 300 0.41 -14.66 -28.41
N ILE A 301 1.01 -15.11 -27.29
CA ILE A 301 1.95 -16.24 -27.29
C ILE A 301 1.28 -17.50 -27.88
N ARG A 302 0.03 -17.77 -27.48
CA ARG A 302 -0.74 -18.90 -28.00
C ARG A 302 -1.02 -18.77 -29.50
N SER A 303 -1.52 -17.63 -29.96
CA SER A 303 -1.98 -17.46 -31.34
C SER A 303 -0.83 -17.36 -32.34
N ASP A 304 0.22 -16.60 -32.01
CA ASP A 304 1.21 -16.15 -32.98
C ASP A 304 2.44 -17.06 -33.02
N CYS A 305 2.67 -17.86 -31.98
CA CYS A 305 3.79 -18.80 -31.94
C CYS A 305 3.38 -20.25 -31.66
N MET A 306 2.69 -20.52 -30.54
CA MET A 306 2.39 -21.91 -30.14
C MET A 306 1.50 -22.62 -31.15
N ARG A 307 0.43 -21.97 -31.61
CA ARG A 307 -0.51 -22.55 -32.57
C ARG A 307 0.12 -22.88 -33.92
N PRO A 308 0.84 -21.97 -34.62
CA PRO A 308 1.49 -22.31 -35.88
C PRO A 308 2.50 -23.45 -35.71
N PHE A 309 3.36 -23.39 -34.68
CA PHE A 309 4.36 -24.45 -34.43
C PHE A 309 3.73 -25.82 -34.12
N ILE A 310 2.76 -25.86 -33.20
CA ILE A 310 2.11 -27.12 -32.81
C ILE A 310 1.28 -27.67 -33.98
N SER A 311 0.65 -26.81 -34.80
CA SER A 311 -0.09 -27.27 -35.98
C SER A 311 0.83 -27.85 -37.07
N ALA A 312 2.04 -27.31 -37.23
CA ALA A 312 3.06 -27.83 -38.13
C ALA A 312 3.67 -29.16 -37.62
N THR A 313 3.82 -29.30 -36.31
CA THR A 313 4.42 -30.48 -35.67
C THR A 313 3.41 -31.62 -35.49
N VAL A 314 2.21 -31.31 -35.01
CA VAL A 314 1.13 -32.27 -34.70
C VAL A 314 0.26 -32.51 -35.94
N THR A 315 0.82 -33.17 -36.95
CA THR A 315 0.09 -33.58 -38.15
C THR A 315 -0.19 -35.09 -38.15
N VAL A 316 -1.31 -35.50 -38.76
CA VAL A 316 -1.68 -36.93 -38.90
C VAL A 316 -0.60 -37.71 -39.63
N GLN A 317 0.09 -37.07 -40.59
CA GLN A 317 1.18 -37.68 -41.36
C GLN A 317 2.43 -37.97 -40.51
N LYS A 318 2.84 -37.03 -39.64
CA LYS A 318 3.95 -37.24 -38.69
C LYS A 318 3.58 -38.25 -37.59
N LEU A 319 2.31 -38.28 -37.16
CA LEU A 319 1.82 -39.26 -36.17
C LEU A 319 1.83 -40.69 -36.71
N GLU A 320 1.40 -40.90 -37.95
CA GLU A 320 1.18 -42.22 -38.53
C GLU A 320 2.40 -42.79 -39.27
N MET A 321 3.43 -41.97 -39.58
CA MET A 321 4.66 -42.41 -40.28
C MET A 321 4.36 -43.31 -41.50
N GLY A 322 3.28 -43.02 -42.24
CA GLY A 322 2.85 -43.79 -43.42
C GLY A 322 2.19 -45.15 -43.15
N ARG A 323 1.98 -45.57 -41.89
CA ARG A 323 1.19 -46.75 -41.52
C ARG A 323 -0.06 -46.33 -40.75
N SER A 324 -1.22 -46.42 -41.42
CA SER A 324 -2.52 -46.06 -40.81
C SER A 324 -2.76 -46.84 -39.51
N GLY A 325 -2.94 -46.12 -38.41
CA GLY A 325 -3.13 -46.70 -37.08
C GLY A 325 -1.85 -46.97 -36.26
N SER A 326 -0.65 -46.83 -36.83
CA SER A 326 0.61 -46.97 -36.09
C SER A 326 1.04 -45.63 -35.52
N CYS A 327 1.02 -45.45 -34.20
CA CYS A 327 1.52 -44.23 -33.55
C CYS A 327 3.05 -44.28 -33.32
N ASP A 328 3.80 -44.91 -34.22
CA ASP A 328 5.27 -45.05 -34.08
C ASP A 328 6.00 -43.70 -34.18
N GLY A 329 5.38 -42.68 -34.80
CA GLY A 329 5.92 -41.32 -34.88
C GLY A 329 5.70 -40.46 -33.63
N LEU A 330 4.97 -40.96 -32.63
CA LEU A 330 4.59 -40.20 -31.44
C LEU A 330 5.80 -39.81 -30.58
N GLU A 331 6.77 -40.71 -30.41
CA GLU A 331 7.99 -40.43 -29.64
C GLU A 331 8.87 -39.37 -30.34
N GLY A 332 8.96 -39.44 -31.68
CA GLY A 332 9.64 -38.42 -32.49
C GLY A 332 8.96 -37.05 -32.39
N MET A 333 7.63 -37.01 -32.43
CA MET A 333 6.86 -35.79 -32.23
C MET A 333 7.09 -35.19 -30.83
N TYR A 334 7.04 -36.00 -29.78
CA TYR A 334 7.32 -35.53 -28.42
C TYR A 334 8.75 -35.00 -28.28
N SER A 335 9.73 -35.62 -28.93
CA SER A 335 11.10 -35.10 -28.94
C SER A 335 11.23 -33.75 -29.66
N GLU A 336 10.51 -33.53 -30.77
CA GLU A 336 10.48 -32.26 -31.50
C GLU A 336 9.80 -31.16 -30.67
N LEU A 337 8.74 -31.52 -29.95
CA LEU A 337 8.04 -30.63 -29.01
C LEU A 337 8.92 -30.26 -27.80
N LEU A 338 9.62 -31.23 -27.20
CA LEU A 338 10.54 -30.96 -26.07
C LEU A 338 11.73 -30.10 -26.49
N ARG A 339 12.25 -30.31 -27.71
CA ARG A 339 13.32 -29.46 -28.26
C ARG A 339 12.86 -28.01 -28.39
N PHE A 340 11.63 -27.78 -28.87
CA PHE A 340 11.06 -26.43 -28.93
C PHE A 340 10.84 -25.82 -27.55
N VAL A 341 10.41 -26.62 -26.57
CA VAL A 341 10.32 -26.16 -25.17
C VAL A 341 11.69 -25.68 -24.68
N ASP A 342 12.74 -26.47 -24.91
CA ASP A 342 14.10 -26.16 -24.45
C ASP A 342 14.70 -24.93 -25.16
N GLU A 343 14.49 -24.81 -26.47
CA GLU A 343 15.07 -23.74 -27.28
C GLU A 343 14.27 -22.44 -27.25
N TRP A 344 12.95 -22.50 -27.03
CA TRP A 344 12.07 -21.32 -27.17
C TRP A 344 11.38 -20.93 -25.86
N CYS A 345 10.71 -21.88 -25.20
CA CYS A 345 9.95 -21.59 -23.98
C CYS A 345 10.87 -21.22 -22.82
N LEU A 346 12.02 -21.88 -22.69
CA LEU A 346 12.98 -21.58 -21.62
C LEU A 346 13.62 -20.20 -21.80
N PRO A 347 14.16 -19.80 -22.96
CA PRO A 347 14.68 -18.44 -23.13
C PRO A 347 13.60 -17.38 -23.00
N LEU A 348 12.37 -17.63 -23.49
CA LEU A 348 11.26 -16.68 -23.29
C LEU A 348 10.97 -16.46 -21.79
N SER A 349 10.98 -17.53 -20.98
CA SER A 349 10.82 -17.41 -19.53
C SER A 349 11.94 -16.60 -18.87
N LYS A 350 13.17 -16.70 -19.38
CA LYS A 350 14.31 -15.91 -18.89
C LYS A 350 14.13 -14.42 -19.20
N HIS A 351 13.69 -14.07 -20.41
CA HIS A 351 13.37 -12.69 -20.76
C HIS A 351 12.17 -12.15 -19.96
N ALA A 352 11.16 -12.97 -19.68
CA ALA A 352 10.05 -12.59 -18.80
C ALA A 352 10.53 -12.28 -17.36
N ALA A 353 11.46 -13.07 -16.83
CA ALA A 353 12.06 -12.81 -15.52
C ALA A 353 12.93 -11.54 -15.53
N SER A 354 13.73 -11.34 -16.58
CA SER A 354 14.55 -10.14 -16.80
C SER A 354 13.69 -8.87 -16.86
N ALA A 355 12.57 -8.91 -17.58
CA ALA A 355 11.61 -7.80 -17.69
C ALA A 355 11.09 -7.31 -16.34
N LEU A 356 10.93 -8.23 -15.37
CA LEU A 356 10.45 -7.95 -14.01
C LEU A 356 11.58 -7.56 -13.03
N GLY A 357 12.83 -7.47 -13.50
CA GLY A 357 13.98 -7.19 -12.63
C GLY A 357 14.30 -8.33 -11.65
N LEU A 358 13.73 -9.52 -11.88
CA LEU A 358 13.99 -10.70 -11.07
C LEU A 358 15.35 -11.28 -11.50
N ARG A 359 16.36 -11.14 -10.63
CA ARG A 359 17.67 -11.74 -10.86
C ARG A 359 17.52 -13.26 -10.90
N THR A 360 17.79 -13.83 -12.06
CA THR A 360 17.88 -15.28 -12.25
C THR A 360 19.34 -15.68 -12.37
N ASN A 361 19.76 -16.75 -11.68
CA ASN A 361 21.07 -17.36 -11.92
C ASN A 361 21.13 -17.98 -13.33
N GLU A 362 22.30 -18.42 -13.80
CA GLU A 362 22.48 -19.05 -15.14
C GLU A 362 21.47 -20.19 -15.42
N ASP A 363 20.97 -20.84 -14.37
CA ASP A 363 19.97 -21.91 -14.40
C ASP A 363 18.50 -21.44 -14.42
N GLY A 364 18.22 -20.15 -14.16
CA GLY A 364 16.87 -19.56 -14.11
C GLY A 364 16.24 -19.46 -12.72
N LYS A 365 16.97 -19.79 -11.64
CA LYS A 365 16.46 -19.72 -10.26
C LYS A 365 16.42 -18.28 -9.75
N LEU A 366 15.29 -17.85 -9.18
CA LEU A 366 15.13 -16.56 -8.51
C LEU A 366 16.12 -16.44 -7.35
N VAL A 367 16.97 -15.41 -7.38
CA VAL A 367 17.82 -15.05 -6.24
C VAL A 367 16.96 -14.29 -5.25
N THR A 368 16.51 -14.95 -4.19
CA THR A 368 16.04 -14.26 -2.98
C THR A 368 17.28 -13.89 -2.18
N ASP A 369 17.70 -12.62 -2.22
CA ASP A 369 18.72 -12.10 -1.30
C ASP A 369 18.13 -12.10 0.13
N GLU A 370 18.21 -13.24 0.83
CA GLU A 370 17.90 -13.33 2.26
C GLU A 370 19.09 -12.91 3.14
N THR A 371 20.15 -12.34 2.57
CA THR A 371 21.34 -11.92 3.31
C THR A 371 21.66 -10.44 3.10
N SER A 372 20.74 -9.55 3.47
CA SER A 372 21.02 -8.14 3.81
C SER A 372 19.77 -7.48 4.41
N LEU A 373 19.37 -7.90 5.62
CA LEU A 373 18.40 -7.18 6.43
C LEU A 373 18.90 -7.03 7.87
N GLU A 374 20.02 -6.32 8.02
CA GLU A 374 20.32 -5.60 9.26
C GLU A 374 21.03 -4.29 8.89
N GLY A 375 20.24 -3.23 8.64
CA GLY A 375 20.74 -1.86 8.50
C GLY A 375 19.91 -1.00 7.55
N GLU A 376 19.44 0.15 8.07
CA GLU A 376 18.83 1.27 7.35
C GLU A 376 17.31 1.19 7.07
N GLU A 377 16.53 1.29 8.16
CA GLU A 377 15.25 1.99 8.13
C GLU A 377 15.53 3.50 7.96
N ASP A 378 15.53 4.00 6.72
CA ASP A 378 15.07 5.36 6.39
C ASP A 378 15.08 5.59 4.86
N MET A 379 13.96 6.10 4.34
CA MET A 379 13.68 6.48 2.94
C MET A 379 13.57 5.35 1.90
N VAL A 380 12.41 4.66 1.89
CA VAL A 380 11.92 3.96 0.69
C VAL A 380 10.75 4.75 0.11
N GLY A 381 10.95 5.27 -1.09
CA GLY A 381 9.90 5.90 -1.89
C GLY A 381 8.86 4.87 -2.34
N GLU A 382 7.60 5.31 -2.38
CA GLU A 382 6.35 4.58 -2.69
C GLU A 382 6.27 3.95 -4.11
N GLY A 383 7.38 3.69 -4.79
CA GLY A 383 7.41 3.20 -6.17
C GLY A 383 7.46 1.67 -6.33
N SER A 384 7.66 0.89 -5.26
CA SER A 384 7.98 -0.54 -5.37
C SER A 384 6.81 -1.51 -5.10
N GLU A 385 5.64 -1.03 -4.65
CA GLU A 385 4.51 -1.90 -4.28
C GLU A 385 3.53 -2.19 -5.43
N ILE A 386 3.79 -1.71 -6.66
CA ILE A 386 2.83 -1.81 -7.79
C ILE A 386 3.00 -3.10 -8.60
N VAL A 387 4.05 -3.90 -8.40
CA VAL A 387 4.17 -5.21 -9.07
C VAL A 387 3.38 -6.24 -8.26
N GLY A 388 2.06 -6.21 -8.41
CA GLY A 388 1.16 -7.20 -7.80
C GLY A 388 1.58 -8.63 -8.13
N TRP A 389 1.25 -9.58 -7.25
CA TRP A 389 1.57 -11.01 -7.35
C TRP A 389 1.23 -11.67 -8.71
N SER A 390 0.39 -11.04 -9.54
CA SER A 390 0.09 -11.45 -10.92
C SER A 390 1.26 -11.29 -11.90
N GLY A 391 2.13 -10.29 -11.72
CA GLY A 391 3.29 -10.05 -12.59
C GLY A 391 4.34 -11.16 -12.48
N ALA A 392 4.59 -11.65 -11.26
CA ALA A 392 5.50 -12.77 -11.00
C ALA A 392 5.05 -14.08 -11.68
N ALA A 393 3.75 -14.23 -11.95
CA ALA A 393 3.22 -15.41 -12.63
C ALA A 393 3.73 -15.52 -14.08
N ILE A 394 3.88 -14.41 -14.82
CA ILE A 394 4.36 -14.44 -16.21
C ILE A 394 5.80 -14.98 -16.30
N ALA A 395 6.65 -14.64 -15.33
CA ALA A 395 8.02 -15.11 -15.28
C ALA A 395 8.16 -16.57 -14.85
N SER A 396 7.10 -17.18 -14.30
CA SER A 396 7.13 -18.58 -13.89
C SER A 396 7.12 -19.48 -15.13
N ARG A 397 8.02 -20.47 -15.17
CA ARG A 397 8.05 -21.42 -16.30
C ARG A 397 6.74 -22.21 -16.40
N SER A 398 6.13 -22.51 -15.26
CA SER A 398 4.82 -23.18 -15.18
C SER A 398 3.71 -22.40 -15.89
N PHE A 399 3.78 -21.07 -15.92
CA PHE A 399 2.81 -20.24 -16.64
C PHE A 399 2.97 -20.42 -18.14
N ILE A 400 4.16 -20.23 -18.71
CA ILE A 400 4.36 -20.39 -20.16
C ILE A 400 4.11 -21.84 -20.60
N LEU A 401 4.60 -22.82 -19.82
CA LEU A 401 4.44 -24.24 -20.17
C LEU A 401 3.00 -24.73 -20.02
N GLY A 402 2.31 -24.36 -18.94
CA GLY A 402 0.93 -24.79 -18.68
C GLY A 402 -0.08 -23.95 -19.46
N ASN A 403 -0.05 -22.63 -19.23
CA ASN A 403 -1.00 -21.70 -19.82
C ASN A 403 -0.73 -21.46 -21.31
N CYS A 404 0.49 -21.45 -21.84
CA CYS A 404 0.68 -21.16 -23.28
C CYS A 404 0.85 -22.44 -24.09
N PHE A 405 1.86 -23.25 -23.77
CA PHE A 405 2.24 -24.41 -24.56
C PHE A 405 1.26 -25.59 -24.41
N PHE A 406 1.03 -26.07 -23.19
CA PHE A 406 0.24 -27.28 -22.96
C PHE A 406 -1.26 -27.06 -23.23
N ALA A 407 -1.78 -25.86 -22.95
CA ALA A 407 -3.15 -25.52 -23.31
C ALA A 407 -3.41 -25.64 -24.83
N GLU A 408 -2.49 -25.16 -25.66
CA GLU A 408 -2.62 -25.27 -27.13
C GLU A 408 -2.30 -26.68 -27.63
N LEU A 409 -1.31 -27.35 -27.03
CA LEU A 409 -0.99 -28.75 -27.36
C LEU A 409 -2.17 -29.67 -27.04
N SER A 410 -2.79 -29.52 -25.87
CA SER A 410 -3.95 -30.31 -25.48
C SER A 410 -5.14 -30.03 -26.40
N SER A 411 -5.43 -28.78 -26.77
CA SER A 411 -6.53 -28.45 -27.69
C SER A 411 -6.34 -29.11 -29.07
N LEU A 412 -5.10 -29.14 -29.59
CA LEU A 412 -4.76 -29.75 -30.87
C LEU A 412 -4.68 -31.28 -30.81
N LEU A 413 -4.08 -31.85 -29.76
CA LEU A 413 -4.07 -33.31 -29.56
C LEU A 413 -5.49 -33.86 -29.38
N LEU A 414 -6.36 -33.12 -28.70
CA LEU A 414 -7.76 -33.51 -28.49
C LEU A 414 -8.61 -33.37 -29.75
N SER A 415 -8.33 -32.40 -30.62
CA SER A 415 -9.06 -32.18 -31.87
C SER A 415 -8.60 -33.08 -33.01
N VAL A 416 -7.28 -33.23 -33.21
CA VAL A 416 -6.68 -34.00 -34.32
C VAL A 416 -6.56 -35.50 -33.98
N GLY A 417 -6.24 -35.80 -32.72
CA GLY A 417 -5.81 -37.12 -32.25
C GLY A 417 -6.63 -37.74 -31.13
N GLY A 418 -7.58 -37.02 -30.49
CA GLY A 418 -8.22 -37.46 -29.25
C GLY A 418 -8.92 -38.82 -29.34
N ARG A 419 -9.48 -39.14 -30.51
CA ARG A 419 -9.99 -40.49 -30.80
C ARG A 419 -8.87 -41.44 -31.22
N ARG A 420 -7.98 -41.07 -32.14
CA ARG A 420 -6.92 -41.96 -32.67
C ARG A 420 -5.87 -42.41 -31.62
N LEU A 421 -5.58 -41.57 -30.63
CA LEU A 421 -4.67 -41.87 -29.53
C LEU A 421 -5.26 -42.88 -28.53
N THR A 422 -6.59 -42.84 -28.36
CA THR A 422 -7.33 -43.69 -27.41
C THR A 422 -8.07 -44.85 -28.07
N GLN A 423 -8.09 -44.89 -29.41
CA GLN A 423 -8.76 -45.93 -30.18
C GLN A 423 -7.85 -47.16 -30.29
N TYR A 424 -8.49 -48.31 -30.04
CA TYR A 424 -7.91 -49.65 -29.94
C TYR A 424 -7.14 -49.86 -28.63
N LEU A 425 -7.75 -50.65 -27.74
CA LEU A 425 -7.16 -51.18 -26.51
C LEU A 425 -6.25 -52.36 -26.87
N ASP A 426 -5.21 -52.09 -27.64
CA ASP A 426 -4.25 -53.07 -28.14
C ASP A 426 -2.94 -53.04 -27.34
N ASP A 427 -2.01 -53.97 -27.61
CA ASP A 427 -0.68 -53.95 -26.98
C ASP A 427 0.13 -52.67 -27.28
N VAL A 428 -0.32 -51.88 -28.27
CA VAL A 428 0.31 -50.59 -28.64
C VAL A 428 -0.19 -49.47 -27.73
N PHE A 429 -1.41 -49.55 -27.18
CA PHE A 429 -1.97 -48.60 -26.23
C PHE A 429 -1.04 -48.37 -25.02
N GLY A 430 -0.49 -49.44 -24.43
CA GLY A 430 0.43 -49.34 -23.30
C GLY A 430 1.70 -48.55 -23.64
N ARG A 431 2.24 -48.74 -24.86
CA ARG A 431 3.40 -47.98 -25.34
C ARG A 431 3.05 -46.51 -25.56
N LYS A 432 1.90 -46.20 -26.17
CA LYS A 432 1.41 -44.82 -26.36
C LYS A 432 1.27 -44.09 -25.02
N TYR A 433 0.58 -44.72 -24.06
CA TYR A 433 0.40 -44.16 -22.72
C TYR A 433 1.74 -43.94 -22.01
N HIS A 434 2.65 -44.91 -22.07
CA HIS A 434 3.98 -44.76 -21.47
C HIS A 434 4.78 -43.62 -22.11
N SER A 435 4.80 -43.50 -23.44
CA SER A 435 5.47 -42.39 -24.14
C SER A 435 4.86 -41.03 -23.80
N THR A 436 3.53 -40.93 -23.68
CA THR A 436 2.85 -39.69 -23.27
C THR A 436 3.15 -39.34 -21.81
N MET A 437 3.17 -40.30 -20.88
CA MET A 437 3.52 -40.04 -19.48
C MET A 437 4.99 -39.66 -19.33
N LYS A 438 5.90 -40.35 -20.04
CA LYS A 438 7.31 -39.97 -20.09
C LYS A 438 7.51 -38.55 -20.61
N PHE A 439 6.76 -38.15 -21.66
CA PHE A 439 6.78 -36.77 -22.13
C PHE A 439 6.31 -35.76 -21.07
N LEU A 440 5.27 -36.07 -20.29
CA LEU A 440 4.81 -35.22 -19.20
C LEU A 440 5.85 -35.13 -18.06
N GLU A 441 6.51 -36.23 -17.72
CA GLU A 441 7.62 -36.25 -16.78
C GLU A 441 8.80 -35.41 -17.28
N ASP A 442 9.17 -35.56 -18.55
CA ASP A 442 10.23 -34.77 -19.19
C ASP A 442 9.90 -33.27 -19.22
N LEU A 443 8.62 -32.92 -19.45
CA LEU A 443 8.12 -31.54 -19.39
C LEU A 443 8.21 -30.97 -17.96
N GLU A 444 7.84 -31.78 -16.95
CA GLU A 444 7.92 -31.40 -15.55
C GLU A 444 9.36 -31.17 -15.09
N MET A 445 10.31 -31.96 -15.58
CA MET A 445 11.75 -31.77 -15.32
C MET A 445 12.31 -30.44 -15.85
N ARG A 446 11.58 -29.71 -16.69
CA ARG A 446 11.97 -28.37 -17.18
C ARG A 446 11.47 -27.21 -16.32
N CYS A 447 10.60 -27.49 -15.35
CA CYS A 447 10.23 -26.54 -14.29
C CYS A 447 11.41 -26.32 -13.33
N LEU A 448 11.53 -25.11 -12.75
CA LEU A 448 12.65 -24.76 -11.88
C LEU A 448 12.45 -25.27 -10.45
N ASN A 449 11.22 -25.17 -9.96
CA ASN A 449 10.87 -25.40 -8.57
C ASN A 449 9.79 -26.48 -8.44
N ARG A 450 9.78 -27.15 -7.29
CA ARG A 450 8.73 -28.12 -6.93
C ARG A 450 7.34 -27.49 -6.99
N GLU A 451 7.21 -26.24 -6.54
CA GLU A 451 5.95 -25.51 -6.57
C GLU A 451 5.47 -25.21 -8.01
N GLU A 452 6.39 -24.89 -8.93
CA GLU A 452 6.07 -24.71 -10.35
C GLU A 452 5.62 -26.02 -11.00
N ALA A 453 6.28 -27.13 -10.67
CA ALA A 453 5.91 -28.46 -11.13
C ALA A 453 4.52 -28.88 -10.59
N GLU A 454 4.24 -28.60 -9.31
CA GLU A 454 2.92 -28.82 -8.72
C GLU A 454 1.85 -27.91 -9.36
N ALA A 455 2.17 -26.65 -9.66
CA ALA A 455 1.28 -25.74 -10.38
C ALA A 455 0.99 -26.24 -11.81
N LEU A 456 2.00 -26.76 -12.52
CA LEU A 456 1.83 -27.35 -13.85
C LEU A 456 0.94 -28.61 -13.80
N ARG A 457 1.16 -29.49 -12.81
CA ARG A 457 0.33 -30.70 -12.60
C ARG A 457 -1.13 -30.35 -12.30
N ASN A 458 -1.36 -29.31 -11.51
CA ASN A 458 -2.71 -28.86 -11.13
C ASN A 458 -3.37 -27.98 -12.20
N HIS A 459 -2.69 -27.70 -13.31
CA HIS A 459 -3.21 -26.86 -14.38
C HIS A 459 -4.42 -27.51 -15.08
N VAL A 460 -5.45 -26.70 -15.36
CA VAL A 460 -6.77 -27.15 -15.89
C VAL A 460 -6.60 -27.98 -17.17
N SER A 461 -5.81 -27.51 -18.13
CA SER A 461 -5.62 -28.24 -19.40
C SER A 461 -4.92 -29.58 -19.23
N LEU A 462 -4.04 -29.72 -18.23
CA LEU A 462 -3.34 -30.97 -17.94
C LEU A 462 -4.27 -31.96 -17.23
N GLN A 463 -5.07 -31.49 -16.28
CA GLN A 463 -6.11 -32.29 -15.63
C GLN A 463 -7.16 -32.78 -16.63
N ASP A 464 -7.65 -31.91 -17.52
CA ASP A 464 -8.61 -32.28 -18.58
C ASP A 464 -8.03 -33.31 -19.56
N PHE A 465 -6.73 -33.20 -19.85
CA PHE A 465 -6.02 -34.16 -20.69
C PHE A 465 -5.89 -35.51 -19.99
N LEU A 466 -5.46 -35.53 -18.72
CA LEU A 466 -5.31 -36.75 -17.92
C LEU A 466 -6.65 -37.48 -17.74
N GLN A 467 -7.74 -36.76 -17.44
CA GLN A 467 -9.09 -37.34 -17.33
C GLN A 467 -9.50 -38.13 -18.58
N LYS A 468 -9.07 -37.69 -19.77
CA LYS A 468 -9.38 -38.38 -21.03
C LYS A 468 -8.58 -39.67 -21.20
N TRP A 469 -7.47 -39.83 -20.50
CA TRP A 469 -6.71 -41.08 -20.44
C TRP A 469 -7.22 -42.04 -19.37
N GLU A 470 -7.93 -41.56 -18.32
CA GLU A 470 -8.41 -42.40 -17.22
C GLU A 470 -9.37 -43.52 -17.68
N LEU A 471 -10.36 -43.18 -18.50
CA LEU A 471 -11.37 -44.15 -18.97
C LEU A 471 -10.75 -45.24 -19.88
N PRO A 472 -9.98 -44.90 -20.94
CA PRO A 472 -9.27 -45.91 -21.74
C PRO A 472 -8.27 -46.73 -20.93
N LEU A 473 -7.51 -46.10 -20.02
CA LEU A 473 -6.54 -46.80 -19.17
C LEU A 473 -7.22 -47.82 -18.27
N ARG A 474 -8.31 -47.43 -17.60
CA ARG A 474 -9.07 -48.33 -16.75
C ARG A 474 -9.63 -49.52 -17.55
N ALA A 475 -10.17 -49.27 -18.74
CA ALA A 475 -10.64 -50.33 -19.63
C ALA A 475 -9.50 -51.26 -20.06
N PHE A 476 -8.32 -50.72 -20.41
CA PHE A 476 -7.15 -51.48 -20.81
C PHE A 476 -6.66 -52.39 -19.67
N VAL A 477 -6.49 -51.84 -18.47
CA VAL A 477 -6.05 -52.60 -17.29
C VAL A 477 -7.06 -53.69 -16.94
N GLN A 478 -8.37 -53.42 -17.03
CA GLN A 478 -9.41 -54.42 -16.80
C GLN A 478 -9.37 -55.57 -17.82
N LEU A 479 -9.21 -55.26 -19.12
CA LEU A 479 -9.09 -56.29 -20.15
C LEU A 479 -7.85 -57.16 -19.94
N ARG A 480 -6.69 -56.54 -19.64
CA ARG A 480 -5.45 -57.28 -19.35
C ARG A 480 -5.55 -58.12 -18.08
N GLN A 481 -6.20 -57.61 -17.04
CA GLN A 481 -6.48 -58.39 -15.83
C GLN A 481 -7.37 -59.59 -16.14
N GLN A 482 -8.40 -59.42 -16.98
CA GLN A 482 -9.27 -60.51 -17.40
C GLN A 482 -8.51 -61.56 -18.22
N GLU A 483 -7.70 -61.16 -19.21
CA GLU A 483 -6.86 -62.05 -20.00
C GLU A 483 -5.86 -62.82 -19.13
N VAL A 484 -5.15 -62.13 -18.22
CA VAL A 484 -4.22 -62.78 -17.29
C VAL A 484 -4.96 -63.75 -16.39
N SER A 485 -6.13 -63.38 -15.86
CA SER A 485 -6.93 -64.28 -15.01
C SER A 485 -7.43 -65.51 -15.77
N GLN A 486 -7.81 -65.36 -17.04
CA GLN A 486 -8.24 -66.47 -17.89
C GLN A 486 -7.08 -67.41 -18.21
N ASN A 487 -5.93 -66.87 -18.61
CA ASN A 487 -4.73 -67.65 -18.88
C ASN A 487 -4.23 -68.38 -17.62
N LEU A 488 -4.26 -67.72 -16.47
CA LEU A 488 -3.88 -68.31 -15.20
C LEU A 488 -4.89 -69.37 -14.75
N SER A 489 -6.19 -69.16 -14.97
CA SER A 489 -7.22 -70.17 -14.71
C SER A 489 -7.16 -71.37 -15.67
N ALA A 490 -6.66 -71.19 -16.89
CA ALA A 490 -6.43 -72.28 -17.84
C ALA A 490 -5.18 -73.10 -17.49
N LEU A 491 -4.19 -72.49 -16.84
CA LEU A 491 -2.98 -73.15 -16.35
C LEU A 491 -3.16 -73.80 -14.96
N LEU A 492 -4.07 -73.30 -14.15
CA LEU A 492 -4.45 -73.91 -12.88
C LEU A 492 -5.45 -75.04 -13.14
N LEU A 493 -5.06 -76.28 -12.80
CA LEU A 493 -6.03 -77.39 -12.81
C LEU A 493 -7.19 -77.05 -11.89
N THR A 494 -8.40 -77.16 -12.43
CA THR A 494 -9.62 -77.13 -11.59
C THR A 494 -9.56 -78.27 -10.55
N PRO A 495 -10.16 -78.12 -9.35
CA PRO A 495 -10.11 -79.15 -8.31
C PRO A 495 -10.61 -80.52 -8.80
N SER A 496 -11.56 -80.53 -9.74
CA SER A 496 -12.05 -81.73 -10.42
C SER A 496 -10.98 -82.38 -11.30
N GLN A 497 -10.26 -81.62 -12.13
CA GLN A 497 -9.19 -82.12 -12.99
C GLN A 497 -7.98 -82.60 -12.17
N LEU A 498 -7.66 -81.94 -11.06
CA LEU A 498 -6.63 -82.40 -10.13
C LEU A 498 -7.04 -83.74 -9.50
N SER A 499 -8.30 -83.87 -9.09
CA SER A 499 -8.82 -85.12 -8.51
C SER A 499 -8.87 -86.27 -9.52
N GLU A 500 -9.14 -86.00 -10.80
CA GLU A 500 -9.09 -86.99 -11.87
C GLU A 500 -7.64 -87.40 -12.19
N ALA A 501 -6.71 -86.45 -12.27
CA ALA A 501 -5.30 -86.74 -12.47
C ALA A 501 -4.69 -87.55 -11.31
N ILE A 502 -5.11 -87.29 -10.06
CA ILE A 502 -4.73 -88.09 -8.89
C ILE A 502 -5.30 -89.50 -9.02
N ARG A 503 -6.58 -89.65 -9.36
CA ARG A 503 -7.22 -90.97 -9.54
C ARG A 503 -6.63 -91.76 -10.70
N GLU A 504 -6.22 -91.11 -11.79
CA GLU A 504 -5.53 -91.77 -12.90
C GLU A 504 -4.14 -92.26 -12.49
N ARG A 505 -3.39 -91.47 -11.72
CA ARG A 505 -2.12 -91.94 -11.13
C ARG A 505 -2.32 -93.09 -10.16
N GLU A 506 -3.35 -93.06 -9.33
CA GLU A 506 -3.69 -94.16 -8.42
C GLU A 506 -4.08 -95.43 -9.19
N ARG A 507 -4.86 -95.33 -10.28
CA ARG A 507 -5.18 -96.47 -11.15
C ARG A 507 -3.95 -97.02 -11.86
N GLN A 508 -3.04 -96.17 -12.34
CA GLN A 508 -1.79 -96.60 -12.96
C GLN A 508 -0.86 -97.29 -11.94
N ALA A 509 -0.79 -96.78 -10.71
CA ALA A 509 -0.04 -97.42 -9.63
C ALA A 509 -0.65 -98.77 -9.21
N GLN A 510 -1.98 -98.87 -9.15
CA GLN A 510 -2.67 -100.14 -8.88
C GLN A 510 -2.51 -101.16 -10.02
N ALA A 511 -2.54 -100.72 -11.29
CA ALA A 511 -2.26 -101.58 -12.43
C ALA A 511 -0.80 -102.07 -12.44
N ALA A 512 0.15 -101.23 -12.04
CA ALA A 512 1.56 -101.62 -11.88
C ALA A 512 1.74 -102.64 -10.73
N ALA A 513 1.09 -102.43 -9.58
CA ALA A 513 1.13 -103.37 -8.45
C ALA A 513 0.46 -104.72 -8.79
N ALA A 514 -0.65 -104.71 -9.53
CA ALA A 514 -1.30 -105.94 -10.00
C ALA A 514 -0.42 -106.71 -11.01
N ALA A 515 0.34 -106.00 -11.86
CA ALA A 515 1.30 -106.61 -12.77
C ALA A 515 2.48 -107.26 -12.01
N GLU A 516 2.96 -106.64 -10.93
CA GLU A 516 3.97 -107.23 -10.03
C GLU A 516 3.43 -108.44 -9.24
N ASP A 517 2.17 -108.41 -8.79
CA ASP A 517 1.52 -109.55 -8.11
C ASP A 517 1.25 -110.74 -9.05
N THR A 518 0.96 -110.49 -10.34
CA THR A 518 0.89 -111.55 -11.34
C THR A 518 2.27 -112.13 -11.67
N ALA A 519 3.30 -111.29 -11.76
CA ALA A 519 4.67 -111.74 -12.00
C ALA A 519 5.28 -112.53 -10.83
N THR A 520 4.82 -112.30 -9.60
CA THR A 520 5.26 -113.05 -8.41
C THR A 520 4.51 -114.36 -8.19
N LYS A 521 3.28 -114.50 -8.73
CA LYS A 521 2.55 -115.79 -8.75
C LYS A 521 3.07 -116.76 -9.81
N ASP A 522 3.44 -116.27 -10.99
CA ASP A 522 4.02 -117.10 -12.06
C ASP A 522 5.43 -117.63 -11.75
N ASN A 523 6.06 -117.14 -10.67
CA ASN A 523 7.39 -117.56 -10.24
C ASN A 523 7.35 -118.53 -9.02
N LYS A 524 6.16 -119.02 -8.64
CA LYS A 524 5.95 -119.89 -7.46
C LYS A 524 5.13 -121.17 -7.72
N GLU A 525 4.78 -121.46 -8.97
CA GLU A 525 4.42 -122.81 -9.47
C GLU A 525 5.57 -123.34 -10.33
#